data_AF-A0A2J6WES1-F1
#
_entry.id   AF-A0A2J6WES1-F1
#
_cell.length_a   1.000
_cell.length_b   1.000
_cell.length_c   1.000
_cell.angle_alpha   90.00
_cell.angle_beta   90.00
_cell.angle_gamma   90.00
#
_symmetry.space_group_name_H-M   'P 1'
#
loop_
_entity.id
_entity.type
_entity.pdbx_description
1 polymer ?
#
loop_
_entity_poly.entity_id
_entity_poly.type
_entity_poly.pdbx_seq_one_letter_code
_entity_poly.pdbx_strand_id
1 'polypeptide(L)'
;MLLDLLKLLASQIEKEVSLNEISQHVLIDVKTVKRYIDLLVKSYVIFPLTPFSKNLRSEISGKNKYYFYDTGVRNGIINNFNRLDSRNDVGALLENCIIAERLKKTKIHENFYKFVLLENIHQGKIDLIKESQGRNTC
;
A
#
# COMPACT_ATOMS: atom_id res chain seq x y z
N MET A 1 19.72 -6.93 -0.43
CA MET A 1 18.58 -7.74 0.05
C MET A 1 17.41 -6.88 0.53
N LEU A 2 17.50 -6.17 1.66
CA LEU A 2 16.39 -5.32 2.15
C LEU A 2 16.11 -4.10 1.24
N LEU A 3 17.17 -3.45 0.76
CA LEU A 3 17.03 -2.32 -0.17
C LEU A 3 16.38 -2.76 -1.49
N ASP A 4 16.67 -3.96 -1.97
CA ASP A 4 16.11 -4.49 -3.22
C ASP A 4 14.61 -4.80 -3.06
N LEU A 5 14.21 -5.38 -1.92
CA LEU A 5 12.82 -5.52 -1.52
C LEU A 5 12.10 -4.16 -1.53
N LEU A 6 12.71 -3.15 -0.90
CA LEU A 6 12.11 -1.83 -0.78
C LEU A 6 12.03 -1.12 -2.14
N LYS A 7 13.03 -1.29 -3.02
CA LYS A 7 13.00 -0.80 -4.40
C LYS A 7 11.89 -1.44 -5.23
N LEU A 8 11.68 -2.76 -5.09
CA LEU A 8 10.57 -3.44 -5.75
C LEU A 8 9.23 -2.88 -5.29
N LEU A 9 9.01 -2.76 -3.97
CA LEU A 9 7.78 -2.16 -3.42
C LEU A 9 7.59 -0.72 -3.91
N ALA A 10 8.65 0.09 -3.92
CA ALA A 10 8.62 1.46 -4.41
C ALA A 10 8.27 1.58 -5.90
N SER A 11 8.64 0.58 -6.71
CA SER A 11 8.29 0.51 -8.12
C SER A 11 6.85 0.05 -8.38
N GLN A 12 6.18 -0.52 -7.38
CA GLN A 12 4.87 -1.20 -7.50
C GLN A 12 3.77 -0.60 -6.60
N ILE A 13 3.85 0.67 -6.18
CA ILE A 13 2.93 1.32 -5.20
C ILE A 13 1.43 1.12 -5.46
N GLU A 14 0.98 1.13 -6.71
CA GLU A 14 -0.44 1.01 -7.08
C GLU A 14 -0.90 -0.45 -7.25
N LYS A 15 0.07 -1.37 -7.32
CA LYS A 15 -0.19 -2.77 -7.66
C LYS A 15 -0.35 -3.60 -6.41
N GLU A 16 -1.22 -4.60 -6.53
CA GLU A 16 -1.33 -5.65 -5.53
C GLU A 16 -0.04 -6.46 -5.47
N VAL A 17 0.52 -6.59 -4.27
CA VAL A 17 1.79 -7.25 -4.06
C VAL A 17 1.59 -8.68 -3.56
N SER A 18 2.17 -9.63 -4.28
CA SER A 18 2.27 -11.02 -3.85
C SER A 18 3.60 -11.26 -3.12
N LEU A 19 3.53 -11.76 -1.87
CA LEU A 19 4.74 -12.09 -1.10
C LEU A 19 5.59 -13.19 -1.79
N ASN A 20 4.93 -14.08 -2.54
CA ASN A 20 5.59 -15.14 -3.30
C ASN A 20 6.30 -14.60 -4.56
N GLU A 21 5.78 -13.52 -5.16
CA GLU A 21 6.45 -12.88 -6.30
C GLU A 21 7.70 -12.15 -5.82
N ILE A 22 7.58 -11.39 -4.74
CA ILE A 22 8.72 -10.71 -4.11
C ILE A 22 9.80 -11.69 -3.67
N SER A 23 9.43 -12.82 -3.05
CA SER A 23 10.40 -13.83 -2.60
C SER A 23 11.22 -14.38 -3.76
N GLN A 24 10.57 -14.61 -4.92
CA GLN A 24 11.23 -15.07 -6.14
C GLN A 24 12.16 -14.00 -6.74
N HIS A 25 11.75 -12.73 -6.75
CA HIS A 25 12.58 -11.65 -7.29
C HIS A 25 13.81 -11.33 -6.43
N VAL A 26 13.67 -11.38 -5.11
CA VAL A 26 14.76 -11.03 -4.17
C VAL A 26 15.54 -12.27 -3.72
N LEU A 27 15.13 -13.48 -4.16
CA LEU A 27 15.74 -14.78 -3.84
C LEU A 27 15.83 -15.05 -2.33
N ILE A 28 14.75 -14.77 -1.60
CA ILE A 28 14.67 -14.92 -0.14
C ILE A 28 13.41 -15.66 0.27
N ASP A 29 13.46 -16.38 1.39
CA ASP A 29 12.29 -17.11 1.89
C ASP A 29 11.11 -16.18 2.18
N VAL A 30 9.89 -16.64 1.88
CA VAL A 30 8.64 -15.88 2.02
C VAL A 30 8.43 -15.39 3.45
N LYS A 31 8.82 -16.18 4.46
CA LYS A 31 8.70 -15.77 5.88
C LYS A 31 9.63 -14.60 6.17
N THR A 32 10.80 -14.56 5.55
CA THR A 32 11.77 -13.46 5.68
C THR A 32 11.25 -12.20 5.00
N VAL A 33 10.68 -12.30 3.80
CA VAL A 33 9.98 -11.18 3.12
C VAL A 33 8.91 -10.60 4.03
N LYS A 34 8.04 -11.47 4.58
CA LYS A 34 6.94 -11.05 5.46
C LYS A 34 7.47 -10.32 6.69
N ARG A 35 8.54 -10.84 7.33
CA ARG A 35 9.17 -10.20 8.48
C ARG A 35 9.73 -8.81 8.14
N TYR A 36 10.36 -8.64 6.98
CA TYR A 36 10.89 -7.35 6.57
C TYR A 36 9.80 -6.34 6.23
N ILE A 37 8.73 -6.77 5.55
CA ILE A 37 7.57 -5.91 5.33
C ILE A 37 6.95 -5.48 6.66
N ASP A 38 6.76 -6.41 7.60
CA ASP A 38 6.25 -6.11 8.94
C ASP A 38 7.12 -5.08 9.68
N LEU A 39 8.45 -5.21 9.59
CA LEU A 39 9.38 -4.21 10.13
C LEU A 39 9.22 -2.83 9.47
N LEU A 40 9.11 -2.77 8.14
CA LEU A 40 8.92 -1.51 7.40
C LEU A 40 7.58 -0.83 7.73
N VAL A 41 6.55 -1.62 8.03
CA VAL A 41 5.24 -1.13 8.49
C VAL A 41 5.35 -0.55 9.90
N LYS A 42 5.98 -1.29 10.81
CA LYS A 42 6.19 -0.84 12.20
C LYS A 42 7.13 0.36 12.31
N SER A 43 8.04 0.53 11.35
CA SER A 43 8.93 1.69 11.26
C SER A 43 8.31 2.89 10.52
N TYR A 44 7.02 2.83 10.17
CA TYR A 44 6.31 3.90 9.46
C TYR A 44 6.94 4.29 8.11
N VAL A 45 7.61 3.36 7.43
CA VAL A 45 8.13 3.58 6.07
C VAL A 45 7.02 3.34 5.05
N ILE A 46 6.31 2.21 5.21
CA ILE A 46 5.18 1.82 4.37
C ILE A 46 3.94 1.51 5.22
N PHE A 47 2.78 1.47 4.60
CA PHE A 47 1.56 0.94 5.22
C PHE A 47 0.78 0.09 4.21
N PRO A 48 0.14 -1.01 4.66
CA PRO A 48 -0.71 -1.81 3.80
C PRO A 48 -2.06 -1.14 3.61
N LEU A 49 -2.60 -1.24 2.41
CA LEU A 49 -4.01 -1.01 2.10
C LEU A 49 -4.59 -2.33 1.62
N THR A 50 -5.51 -2.88 2.42
CA THR A 50 -6.11 -4.19 2.18
C THR A 50 -7.36 -4.04 1.30
N PRO A 51 -7.52 -4.85 0.24
CA PRO A 51 -8.76 -4.89 -0.52
C PRO A 51 -9.91 -5.42 0.31
N PHE A 52 -11.13 -4.95 0.03
CA PHE A 52 -12.31 -5.32 0.78
C PHE A 52 -12.70 -6.74 0.45
N SER A 53 -12.71 -7.59 1.48
CA SER A 53 -13.12 -8.97 1.35
C SER A 53 -14.22 -9.28 2.34
N LYS A 54 -15.37 -9.75 1.85
CA LYS A 54 -16.49 -10.19 2.70
C LYS A 54 -16.18 -11.48 3.47
N ASN A 55 -15.12 -12.21 3.07
CA ASN A 55 -14.72 -13.48 3.68
C ASN A 55 -13.40 -13.28 4.46
N LEU A 56 -13.43 -13.53 5.77
CA LEU A 56 -12.26 -13.46 6.67
C LEU A 56 -11.07 -14.30 6.19
N ARG A 57 -11.31 -15.44 5.52
CA ARG A 57 -10.23 -16.30 4.96
C ARG A 57 -9.49 -15.65 3.79
N SER A 58 -10.19 -14.92 2.92
CA SER A 58 -9.56 -14.21 1.80
C SER A 58 -8.94 -12.89 2.22
N GLU A 59 -9.35 -12.33 3.36
CA GLU A 59 -8.68 -11.17 3.97
C GLU A 59 -7.25 -11.50 4.43
N ILE A 60 -7.04 -12.71 4.99
CA ILE A 60 -5.73 -13.18 5.45
C ILE A 60 -4.78 -13.52 4.29
N SER A 61 -5.34 -13.96 3.15
CA SER A 61 -4.59 -14.31 1.93
C SER A 61 -4.58 -13.21 0.87
N GLY A 62 -5.24 -12.08 1.14
CA GLY A 62 -5.44 -11.01 0.17
C GLY A 62 -4.11 -10.36 -0.21
N LYS A 63 -3.91 -10.12 -1.51
CA LYS A 63 -2.78 -9.32 -1.96
C LYS A 63 -3.01 -7.89 -1.48
N ASN A 64 -2.10 -7.39 -0.66
CA ASN A 64 -2.18 -6.01 -0.16
C ASN A 64 -1.48 -5.07 -1.15
N LYS A 65 -1.99 -3.84 -1.27
CA LYS A 65 -1.25 -2.73 -1.87
C LYS A 65 -0.40 -2.09 -0.78
N TYR A 66 0.84 -1.71 -1.07
CA TYR A 66 1.74 -1.08 -0.10
C TYR A 66 2.05 0.34 -0.53
N TYR A 67 1.65 1.29 0.29
CA TYR A 67 1.85 2.72 0.09
C TYR A 67 2.94 3.25 1.03
N PHE A 68 3.51 4.41 0.70
CA PHE A 68 4.57 5.03 1.50
C PHE A 68 4.00 6.18 2.31
N TYR A 69 4.43 6.35 3.56
CA TYR A 69 4.03 7.50 4.37
C TYR A 69 4.52 8.83 3.79
N ASP A 70 5.62 8.79 3.05
CA ASP A 70 6.26 9.93 2.39
C ASP A 70 6.66 9.54 0.95
N THR A 71 6.13 10.29 -0.03
CA THR A 71 6.42 10.10 -1.46
C THR A 71 7.84 10.50 -1.84
N GLY A 72 8.46 11.43 -1.09
CA GLY A 72 9.87 11.82 -1.20
C GLY A 72 10.81 10.68 -0.81
N VAL A 73 10.51 9.96 0.28
CA VAL A 73 11.27 8.76 0.68
C VAL A 73 11.23 7.72 -0.44
N ARG A 74 10.04 7.47 -1.00
CA ARG A 74 9.89 6.58 -2.15
C ARG A 74 10.71 7.03 -3.36
N ASN A 75 10.64 8.31 -3.71
CA ASN A 75 11.39 8.86 -4.83
C ASN A 75 12.91 8.72 -4.63
N GLY A 76 13.40 8.87 -3.39
CA GLY A 76 14.80 8.60 -3.03
C GLY A 76 15.20 7.14 -3.24
N ILE A 77 14.33 6.19 -2.88
CA ILE A 77 14.61 4.75 -3.02
C ILE A 77 14.79 4.34 -4.48
N ILE A 78 13.96 4.88 -5.39
CA ILE A 78 14.05 4.59 -6.83
C ILE A 78 14.89 5.62 -7.61
N ASN A 79 15.50 6.58 -6.90
CA ASN A 79 16.26 7.69 -7.46
C ASN A 79 15.53 8.42 -8.61
N ASN A 80 14.23 8.65 -8.46
CA ASN A 80 13.41 9.32 -9.47
C ASN A 80 12.85 10.63 -8.90
N PHE A 81 13.55 11.72 -9.19
CA PHE A 81 13.14 13.10 -8.86
C PHE A 81 12.82 13.91 -10.12
N ASN A 82 12.52 13.22 -11.23
CA ASN A 82 12.16 13.86 -12.48
C ASN A 82 10.92 14.75 -12.30
N ARG A 83 10.79 15.78 -13.14
CA ARG A 83 9.61 16.66 -13.19
C ARG A 83 8.37 15.84 -13.52
N LEU A 84 7.22 16.19 -12.95
CA LEU A 84 5.96 15.45 -13.12
C LEU A 84 5.61 15.22 -14.60
N ASP A 85 5.87 16.20 -15.46
CA ASP A 85 5.59 16.14 -16.91
C ASP A 85 6.38 15.04 -17.64
N SER A 86 7.48 14.57 -17.05
CA SER A 86 8.41 13.59 -17.63
C SER A 86 8.30 12.20 -17.00
N ARG A 87 7.26 11.98 -16.17
CA ARG A 87 7.07 10.76 -15.39
C ARG A 87 5.87 9.95 -15.88
N ASN A 88 5.99 8.64 -15.78
CA ASN A 88 4.92 7.69 -16.12
C ASN A 88 4.11 7.25 -14.90
N ASP A 89 4.50 7.65 -13.69
CA ASP A 89 3.94 7.21 -12.41
C ASP A 89 3.24 8.34 -11.63
N VAL A 90 2.86 9.43 -12.30
CA VAL A 90 2.24 10.60 -11.67
C VAL A 90 0.92 10.22 -10.97
N GLY A 91 0.09 9.38 -11.60
CA GLY A 91 -1.16 8.89 -11.02
C GLY A 91 -0.92 8.13 -9.71
N ALA A 92 -0.04 7.12 -9.74
CA ALA A 92 0.34 6.34 -8.57
C ALA A 92 0.94 7.20 -7.44
N LEU A 93 1.75 8.22 -7.79
CA LEU A 93 2.35 9.13 -6.82
C LEU A 93 1.28 10.01 -6.14
N LEU A 94 0.33 10.52 -6.93
CA LEU A 94 -0.78 11.33 -6.43
C LEU A 94 -1.70 10.50 -5.53
N GLU A 95 -2.04 9.29 -5.94
CA GLU A 95 -2.86 8.37 -5.15
C GLU A 95 -2.21 8.07 -3.80
N ASN A 96 -0.92 7.72 -3.80
CA ASN A 96 -0.14 7.50 -2.58
C ASN A 96 -0.19 8.72 -1.65
N CYS A 97 0.01 9.92 -2.19
CA CYS A 97 -0.07 11.17 -1.43
C CYS A 97 -1.46 11.35 -0.78
N ILE A 98 -2.53 11.19 -1.56
CA ILE A 98 -3.91 11.36 -1.07
C ILE A 98 -4.24 10.33 0.02
N ILE A 99 -3.88 9.07 -0.18
CA ILE A 99 -4.14 7.99 0.79
C ILE A 99 -3.33 8.21 2.07
N ALA A 100 -2.05 8.60 1.97
CA ALA A 100 -1.22 8.90 3.12
C ALA A 100 -1.79 10.05 3.95
N GLU A 101 -2.25 11.14 3.32
CA GLU A 101 -2.88 12.26 4.01
C GLU A 101 -4.22 11.88 4.66
N ARG A 102 -5.04 11.06 4.00
CA ARG A 102 -6.27 10.51 4.59
C ARG A 102 -5.97 9.67 5.83
N LEU A 103 -4.94 8.82 5.77
CA LEU A 103 -4.53 7.99 6.89
C LEU A 103 -4.04 8.84 8.07
N LYS A 104 -3.20 9.85 7.82
CA LYS A 104 -2.69 10.78 8.83
C LYS A 104 -3.84 11.53 9.52
N LYS A 105 -4.77 12.08 8.72
CA LYS A 105 -5.94 12.79 9.25
C LYS A 105 -6.81 11.90 10.14
N THR A 106 -7.03 10.64 9.75
CA THR A 106 -7.81 9.69 10.56
C THR A 106 -7.14 9.39 11.90
N LYS A 107 -5.81 9.19 11.93
CA LYS A 107 -5.06 8.94 13.18
C LYS A 107 -5.09 10.14 14.13
N ILE A 108 -4.98 11.36 13.60
CA ILE A 108 -4.99 12.60 14.40
C ILE A 108 -6.35 12.82 15.08
N HIS A 109 -7.44 12.44 14.42
CA HIS A 109 -8.79 12.61 14.96
C HIS A 109 -9.29 11.43 15.81
N GLU A 110 -8.41 10.52 16.25
CA GLU A 110 -8.73 9.31 17.06
C GLU A 110 -9.87 8.44 16.50
N ASN A 111 -10.15 8.57 15.21
CA ASN A 111 -11.15 7.75 14.59
C ASN A 111 -10.49 6.44 14.15
N PHE A 112 -10.84 5.32 14.80
CA PHE A 112 -10.36 3.99 14.43
C PHE A 112 -11.08 3.48 13.16
N TYR A 113 -10.83 4.13 12.02
CA TYR A 113 -11.34 3.66 10.73
C TYR A 113 -10.34 2.74 10.05
N LYS A 114 -10.80 1.55 9.65
CA LYS A 114 -10.08 0.70 8.72
C LYS A 114 -10.39 1.17 7.30
N PHE A 115 -9.34 1.50 6.55
CA PHE A 115 -9.48 1.85 5.13
C PHE A 115 -9.44 0.59 4.29
N VAL A 116 -10.43 0.43 3.42
CA VAL A 116 -10.57 -0.76 2.59
C VAL A 116 -10.94 -0.35 1.17
N LEU A 117 -10.31 -0.97 0.17
CA LEU A 117 -10.60 -0.71 -1.24
C LEU A 117 -11.75 -1.59 -1.72
N LEU A 118 -12.81 -0.99 -2.25
CA LEU A 118 -13.84 -1.70 -3.02
C LEU A 118 -13.60 -1.47 -4.50
N GLU A 119 -13.19 -2.52 -5.19
CA GLU A 119 -13.07 -2.55 -6.65
C GLU A 119 -14.40 -3.07 -7.22
N ASN A 120 -15.18 -2.19 -7.86
CA ASN A 120 -16.39 -2.60 -8.57
C ASN A 120 -16.01 -3.10 -9.98
N ILE A 121 -15.98 -4.43 -10.16
CA ILE A 121 -15.58 -5.13 -11.40
C ILE A 121 -16.42 -4.68 -12.62
N HIS A 122 -17.66 -4.21 -12.41
CA HIS A 122 -18.56 -3.80 -13.49
C HIS A 122 -18.40 -2.35 -13.96
N GLN A 123 -17.74 -1.46 -13.21
CA GLN A 123 -17.69 -0.02 -13.51
C GLN A 123 -16.29 0.60 -13.49
N GLY A 124 -15.24 -0.19 -13.24
CA GLY A 124 -13.85 0.32 -13.24
C GLY A 124 -13.58 1.38 -12.17
N LYS A 125 -14.42 1.43 -11.13
CA LYS A 125 -14.36 2.45 -10.08
C LYS A 125 -13.77 1.85 -8.81
N ILE A 126 -12.72 2.51 -8.30
CA ILE A 126 -12.06 2.17 -7.05
C ILE A 126 -12.63 3.12 -5.98
N ASP A 127 -13.44 2.59 -5.07
CA ASP A 127 -14.03 3.35 -3.97
C ASP A 127 -13.29 3.01 -2.66
N LEU A 128 -12.86 4.04 -1.92
CA LEU A 128 -12.13 3.88 -0.66
C LEU A 128 -13.12 4.00 0.52
N ILE A 129 -13.47 2.87 1.13
CA ILE A 129 -14.46 2.81 2.21
C ILE A 129 -13.79 2.91 3.57
N LYS A 130 -14.45 3.60 4.50
CA LYS A 130 -14.08 3.68 5.92
C LYS A 130 -14.99 2.76 6.73
N GLU A 131 -14.44 1.72 7.33
CA GLU A 131 -15.16 0.93 8.33
C GLU A 131 -14.90 1.49 9.72
N SER A 132 -15.96 1.97 10.38
CA SER A 132 -15.98 2.22 11.83
C SER A 132 -16.39 0.94 12.52
N GLN A 133 -15.75 0.59 13.66
CA GLN A 133 -16.20 -0.50 14.54
C GLN A 133 -17.73 -0.42 14.74
N GLY A 134 -18.48 -1.28 14.05
CA GLY A 134 -19.92 -1.46 14.19
C GLY A 134 -20.87 -0.75 13.21
N ARG A 135 -20.42 0.12 12.28
CA ARG A 135 -21.31 0.69 11.24
C ARG A 135 -20.55 1.09 9.98
N ASN A 136 -20.96 0.53 8.86
CA ASN A 136 -20.49 0.88 7.52
C ASN A 136 -21.06 2.25 7.15
N THR A 137 -20.19 3.24 7.00
CA THR A 137 -20.57 4.55 6.44
C THR A 137 -19.80 4.76 5.14
N CYS A 138 -20.55 4.97 4.06
CA CYS A 138 -20.07 5.26 2.70
C CYS A 138 -19.24 6.55 2.63
#